data_AF-A0AAW1UJ61-F1
#
_entry.id   AF-A0AAW1UJ61-F1
#
_cell.length_a   1.000
_cell.length_b   1.000
_cell.length_c   1.000
_cell.angle_alpha   90.00
_cell.angle_beta   90.00
_cell.angle_gamma   90.00
#
_symmetry.space_group_name_H-M   'P 1'
#
loop_
_entity.id
_entity.type
_entity.pdbx_description
1 polymer ?
#
loop_
_entity_poly.entity_id
_entity_poly.type
_entity_poly.pdbx_seq_one_letter_code
_entity_poly.pdbx_strand_id
1 'polypeptide(L)'
;MGQEKNEKKAIENDEKKPITGKESLSEWKKRYSVITDNITVEPLLALYIIPSVFASLATQNLNLEKACRVNLQYPTHVCDALSERNTANYTAEERAVQELVASMAIWKTVLQSAFPAFLIMFIGSWSDRWGKRKPCMILPILGEFATVLGLLLNTYFFYELPMEVVGLMEGLFPALTGGWFTMFMGAFSYIGDVTTVEMRTLRIGIVNVICSLGIPIGLALSGVMYKKIGFYGVFSTSAVMYIFALYYGITSIEEAKRTDVPTLENKPFAFVRDFFDIKHLLHTFRVAFKKGENKRRKKVLLLMLVVMVVIGPMHGKFITSKNYVNYFSMSV
;
A
#
# COMPACT_ATOMS: atom_id res chain seq x y z
N MET A 1 -21.07 -72.42 -12.71
CA MET A 1 -20.11 -72.03 -11.65
C MET A 1 -18.71 -71.78 -12.24
N GLY A 2 -18.57 -70.89 -13.24
CA GLY A 2 -17.31 -70.78 -14.00
C GLY A 2 -16.97 -69.39 -14.53
N GLN A 3 -17.60 -68.32 -14.05
CA GLN A 3 -17.30 -66.95 -14.49
C GLN A 3 -17.04 -65.95 -13.35
N GLU A 4 -17.29 -66.31 -12.09
CA GLU A 4 -17.13 -65.39 -10.94
C GLU A 4 -15.73 -65.43 -10.28
N LYS A 5 -14.80 -66.25 -10.81
CA LYS A 5 -13.42 -66.37 -10.27
C LYS A 5 -12.38 -65.55 -11.03
N ASN A 6 -12.74 -64.92 -12.15
CA ASN A 6 -11.79 -64.10 -12.94
C ASN A 6 -11.85 -62.60 -12.62
N GLU A 7 -12.86 -62.12 -11.89
CA GLU A 7 -12.96 -60.69 -11.54
C GLU A 7 -12.12 -60.29 -10.31
N LYS A 8 -11.70 -61.24 -9.47
CA LYS A 8 -10.88 -60.96 -8.28
C LYS A 8 -9.37 -60.94 -8.51
N LYS A 9 -8.89 -61.18 -9.73
CA LYS A 9 -7.45 -61.14 -10.08
C LYS A 9 -7.02 -59.91 -10.87
N ALA A 10 -7.92 -58.99 -11.19
CA ALA A 10 -7.61 -57.78 -11.95
C ALA A 10 -7.37 -56.52 -11.07
N ILE A 11 -7.45 -56.63 -9.74
CA ILE A 11 -7.33 -55.48 -8.82
C ILE A 11 -5.91 -55.34 -8.24
N GLU A 12 -4.97 -56.26 -8.52
CA GLU A 12 -3.66 -56.27 -7.86
C GLU A 12 -2.46 -56.07 -8.80
N ASN A 13 -2.62 -55.33 -9.91
CA ASN A 13 -1.49 -55.01 -10.80
C ASN A 13 -1.58 -53.60 -11.42
N ASP A 14 -2.01 -52.60 -10.65
CA ASP A 14 -1.62 -51.22 -10.93
C ASP A 14 -0.33 -50.93 -10.15
N GLU A 15 0.77 -51.48 -10.67
CA GLU A 15 2.12 -51.15 -10.25
C GLU A 15 2.27 -49.63 -10.25
N LYS A 16 2.56 -49.08 -9.05
CA LYS A 16 3.10 -47.74 -8.86
C LYS A 16 4.32 -47.56 -9.76
N LYS A 17 4.11 -47.04 -10.97
CA LYS A 17 5.21 -46.52 -11.79
C LYS A 17 5.90 -45.40 -10.99
N PRO A 18 7.21 -45.46 -10.79
CA PRO A 18 7.92 -44.43 -10.05
C PRO A 18 7.83 -43.13 -10.84
N ILE A 19 7.23 -42.10 -10.23
CA ILE A 19 7.21 -40.74 -10.77
C ILE A 19 8.67 -40.31 -10.88
N THR A 20 9.21 -40.31 -12.10
CA THR A 20 10.58 -39.89 -12.34
C THR A 20 10.71 -38.39 -12.04
N GLY A 21 11.66 -38.02 -11.17
CA GLY A 21 11.81 -36.65 -10.67
C GLY A 21 12.00 -35.57 -11.75
N LYS A 22 12.31 -35.95 -13.00
CA LYS A 22 12.43 -35.04 -14.15
C LYS A 22 11.08 -34.61 -14.73
N GLU A 23 10.06 -35.46 -14.73
CA GLU A 23 8.72 -35.11 -15.24
C GLU A 23 8.01 -34.15 -14.28
N SER A 24 8.08 -34.44 -12.97
CA SER A 24 7.62 -33.56 -11.88
C SER A 24 8.26 -32.17 -11.97
N LEU A 25 9.59 -32.06 -12.08
CA LEU A 25 10.27 -30.76 -12.20
C LEU A 25 9.86 -29.97 -13.45
N SER A 26 9.53 -30.64 -14.55
CA SER A 26 9.05 -29.98 -15.78
C SER A 26 7.61 -29.48 -15.65
N GLU A 27 6.75 -30.23 -14.94
CA GLU A 27 5.39 -29.79 -14.61
C GLU A 27 5.39 -28.65 -13.60
N TRP A 28 6.25 -28.71 -12.58
CA TRP A 28 6.43 -27.60 -11.64
C TRP A 28 6.98 -26.36 -12.32
N LYS A 29 7.93 -26.49 -13.26
CA LYS A 29 8.41 -25.35 -14.07
C LYS A 29 7.33 -24.79 -15.00
N LYS A 30 6.50 -25.64 -15.63
CA LYS A 30 5.36 -25.19 -16.44
C LYS A 30 4.29 -24.51 -15.58
N ARG A 31 3.93 -25.09 -14.43
CA ARG A 31 2.99 -24.49 -13.48
C ARG A 31 3.55 -23.18 -12.91
N TYR A 32 4.83 -23.12 -12.61
CA TYR A 32 5.53 -21.91 -12.16
C TYR A 32 5.55 -20.84 -13.25
N SER A 33 5.85 -21.18 -14.51
CA SER A 33 5.75 -20.28 -15.67
C SER A 33 4.34 -19.72 -15.84
N VAL A 34 3.32 -20.57 -15.82
CA VAL A 34 1.92 -20.16 -15.94
C VAL A 34 1.47 -19.29 -14.75
N ILE A 35 2.03 -19.50 -13.56
CA ILE A 35 1.81 -18.66 -12.38
C ILE A 35 2.53 -17.31 -12.56
N THR A 36 3.80 -17.29 -12.97
CA THR A 36 4.56 -16.05 -13.22
C THR A 36 4.00 -15.23 -14.37
N ASP A 37 3.42 -15.86 -15.38
CA ASP A 37 2.75 -15.19 -16.51
C ASP A 37 1.39 -14.60 -16.10
N ASN A 38 0.81 -15.07 -14.99
CA ASN A 38 -0.45 -14.56 -14.43
C ASN A 38 -0.26 -13.59 -13.26
N ILE A 39 0.93 -13.53 -12.66
CA ILE A 39 1.31 -12.59 -11.61
C ILE A 39 1.68 -11.26 -12.29
N THR A 40 0.90 -10.21 -12.04
CA THR A 40 1.04 -8.93 -12.73
C THR A 40 1.19 -7.77 -11.75
N VAL A 41 0.18 -7.54 -10.91
CA VAL A 41 0.16 -6.42 -9.95
C VAL A 41 0.54 -6.82 -8.54
N GLU A 42 0.50 -8.11 -8.25
CA GLU A 42 0.76 -8.68 -6.94
C GLU A 42 2.18 -8.36 -6.43
N PRO A 43 3.27 -8.50 -7.22
CA PRO A 43 4.62 -8.19 -6.76
C PRO A 43 4.84 -6.68 -6.65
N LEU A 44 4.20 -5.89 -7.51
CA LEU A 44 4.25 -4.43 -7.42
C LEU A 44 3.66 -3.95 -6.09
N LEU A 45 2.52 -4.50 -5.67
CA LEU A 45 1.91 -4.18 -4.38
C LEU A 45 2.79 -4.60 -3.21
N ALA A 46 3.44 -5.77 -3.27
CA ALA A 46 4.40 -6.18 -2.26
C ALA A 46 5.59 -5.19 -2.17
N LEU A 47 6.14 -4.80 -3.32
CA LEU A 47 7.23 -3.83 -3.45
C LEU A 47 6.82 -2.39 -3.12
N TYR A 48 5.53 -2.12 -2.94
CA TYR A 48 5.02 -0.84 -2.45
C TYR A 48 4.78 -0.87 -0.93
N ILE A 49 4.06 -1.89 -0.44
CA ILE A 49 3.63 -1.97 0.95
C ILE A 49 4.80 -2.22 1.89
N ILE A 50 5.69 -3.18 1.55
CA ILE A 50 6.80 -3.56 2.41
C ILE A 50 7.73 -2.36 2.69
N PRO A 51 8.27 -1.64 1.69
CA PRO A 51 9.15 -0.49 1.96
C PRO A 51 8.42 0.68 2.61
N SER A 52 7.12 0.88 2.33
CA SER A 52 6.30 1.92 2.98
C SER A 52 6.17 1.66 4.48
N VAL A 53 5.81 0.43 4.87
CA VAL A 53 5.70 0.04 6.27
C VAL A 53 7.08 0.01 6.94
N PHE A 54 8.10 -0.47 6.23
CA PHE A 54 9.48 -0.52 6.69
C PHE A 54 10.02 0.88 7.03
N ALA A 55 9.76 1.88 6.18
CA ALA A 55 10.12 3.28 6.46
C ALA A 55 9.27 3.88 7.60
N SER A 56 7.99 3.53 7.69
CA SER A 56 7.06 4.17 8.64
C SER A 56 7.48 4.08 10.10
N LEU A 57 8.05 2.94 10.54
CA LEU A 57 8.53 2.77 11.91
C LEU A 57 9.77 3.64 12.19
N ALA A 58 10.72 3.71 11.25
CA ALA A 58 11.87 4.60 11.38
C ALA A 58 11.46 6.07 11.39
N THR A 59 10.47 6.46 10.57
CA THR A 59 9.92 7.82 10.60
C THR A 59 9.25 8.15 11.93
N GLN A 60 8.55 7.19 12.56
CA GLN A 60 7.98 7.38 13.89
C GLN A 60 9.08 7.64 14.94
N ASN A 61 10.15 6.84 14.94
CA ASN A 61 11.28 7.06 15.84
C ASN A 61 11.98 8.40 15.56
N LEU A 62 12.15 8.76 14.28
CA LEU A 62 12.72 10.04 13.88
C LEU A 62 11.89 11.22 14.41
N ASN A 63 10.56 11.12 14.34
CA ASN A 63 9.65 12.15 14.84
C ASN A 63 9.76 12.30 16.36
N LEU A 64 9.87 11.19 17.12
CA LEU A 64 10.08 11.23 18.57
C LEU A 64 11.42 11.89 18.94
N GLU A 65 12.51 11.50 18.27
CA GLU A 65 13.83 12.07 18.55
C GLU A 65 13.91 13.55 18.18
N LYS A 66 13.34 13.96 17.04
CA LYS A 66 13.27 15.38 16.66
C LYS A 66 12.37 16.19 17.59
N ALA A 67 11.24 15.65 18.01
CA ALA A 67 10.37 16.31 18.98
C ALA A 67 11.10 16.58 20.31
N CYS A 68 11.89 15.61 20.79
CA CYS A 68 12.66 15.75 22.03
C CYS A 68 13.84 16.72 21.89
N ARG A 69 14.68 16.55 20.85
CA ARG A 69 15.96 17.27 20.71
C ARG A 69 15.82 18.66 20.08
N VAL A 70 14.94 18.82 19.09
CA VAL A 70 14.85 20.05 18.28
C VAL A 70 13.71 20.93 18.75
N ASN A 71 12.51 20.36 18.92
CA ASN A 71 11.32 21.16 19.24
C ASN A 71 11.25 21.52 20.74
N LEU A 72 11.41 20.54 21.63
CA LEU A 72 11.36 20.75 23.09
C LEU A 72 12.74 21.08 23.71
N GLN A 73 13.82 20.85 22.95
CA GLN A 73 15.19 21.16 23.36
C GLN A 73 15.58 20.56 24.72
N TYR A 74 15.14 19.33 25.00
CA TYR A 74 15.54 18.63 26.22
C TYR A 74 17.02 18.22 26.18
N PRO A 75 17.66 18.07 27.35
CA PRO A 75 19.03 17.59 27.43
C PRO A 75 19.20 16.23 26.74
N THR A 76 20.36 16.01 26.09
CA THR A 76 20.65 14.80 25.32
C THR A 76 20.43 13.51 26.13
N HIS A 77 20.83 13.49 27.40
CA HIS A 77 20.65 12.32 28.27
C HIS A 77 19.18 11.93 28.51
N VAL A 78 18.26 12.90 28.48
CA VAL A 78 16.82 12.65 28.58
C VAL A 78 16.34 11.99 27.28
N CYS A 79 16.68 12.59 26.13
CA CYS A 79 16.26 12.05 24.83
C CYS A 79 16.88 10.68 24.52
N ASP A 80 18.12 10.43 24.95
CA ASP A 80 18.76 9.11 24.84
C ASP A 80 18.02 8.08 25.70
N ALA A 81 17.68 8.42 26.95
CA ALA A 81 16.90 7.55 27.82
C ALA A 81 15.50 7.25 27.23
N LEU A 82 14.84 8.22 26.61
CA LEU A 82 13.57 8.00 25.91
C LEU A 82 13.74 7.09 24.68
N SER A 83 14.82 7.23 23.89
CA SER A 83 15.08 6.38 22.72
C SER A 83 15.42 4.94 23.11
N GLU A 84 16.15 4.76 24.23
CA GLU A 84 16.47 3.45 24.83
C GLU A 84 15.30 2.83 25.61
N ARG A 85 14.17 3.53 25.71
CA ARG A 85 12.97 3.12 26.47
C ARG A 85 13.19 3.00 27.98
N ASN A 86 14.12 3.76 28.52
CA ASN A 86 14.34 3.88 29.96
C ASN A 86 13.56 5.09 30.54
N THR A 87 12.23 4.97 30.61
CA THR A 87 11.32 6.11 30.89
C THR A 87 10.88 6.25 32.35
N ALA A 88 11.31 5.37 33.26
CA ALA A 88 10.84 5.33 34.65
C ALA A 88 10.97 6.66 35.41
N ASN A 89 11.98 7.47 35.09
CA ASN A 89 12.23 8.78 35.70
C ASN A 89 11.80 9.98 34.84
N TYR A 90 11.34 9.77 33.60
CA TYR A 90 11.11 10.83 32.60
C TYR A 90 9.68 10.80 32.03
N THR A 91 8.71 10.41 32.85
CA THR A 91 7.31 10.23 32.42
C THR A 91 6.63 11.54 31.98
N ALA A 92 7.05 12.69 32.53
CA ALA A 92 6.51 13.99 32.16
C ALA A 92 7.03 14.43 30.78
N GLU A 93 8.31 14.24 30.52
CA GLU A 93 9.00 14.55 29.28
C GLU A 93 8.52 13.63 28.16
N GLU A 94 8.35 12.33 28.44
CA GLU A 94 7.76 11.37 27.52
C GLU A 94 6.36 11.82 27.08
N ARG A 95 5.51 12.22 28.03
CA ARG A 95 4.17 12.70 27.74
C ARG A 95 4.18 13.95 26.85
N ALA A 96 5.06 14.91 27.14
CA ALA A 96 5.17 16.14 26.35
C ALA A 96 5.62 15.85 24.90
N VAL A 97 6.61 14.97 24.73
CA VAL A 97 7.09 14.52 23.40
C VAL A 97 5.97 13.81 22.63
N GLN A 98 5.26 12.89 23.29
CA GLN A 98 4.16 12.15 22.67
C GLN A 98 2.99 13.06 22.29
N GLU A 99 2.65 14.04 23.12
CA GLU A 99 1.58 15.00 22.84
C GLU A 99 1.91 15.84 21.60
N LEU A 100 3.18 16.27 21.46
CA LEU A 100 3.63 17.00 20.28
C LEU A 100 3.59 16.15 19.01
N VAL A 101 4.09 14.91 19.06
CA VAL A 101 4.03 13.96 17.93
C VAL A 101 2.58 13.58 17.59
N ALA A 102 1.71 13.42 18.57
CA ALA A 102 0.30 13.12 18.37
C ALA A 102 -0.42 14.29 17.69
N SER A 103 -0.16 15.54 18.12
CA SER A 103 -0.66 16.75 17.46
C SER A 103 -0.23 16.79 15.99
N MET A 104 1.02 16.43 15.71
CA MET A 104 1.53 16.34 14.35
C MET A 104 0.82 15.27 13.51
N ALA A 105 0.63 14.08 14.09
CA ALA A 105 -0.07 12.99 13.43
C ALA A 105 -1.52 13.34 13.07
N ILE A 106 -2.20 14.16 13.87
CA ILE A 106 -3.59 14.60 13.60
C ILE A 106 -3.65 15.42 12.31
N TRP A 107 -2.91 16.54 12.21
CA TRP A 107 -2.99 17.38 11.01
C TRP A 107 -2.42 16.67 9.77
N LYS A 108 -1.40 15.83 9.94
CA LYS A 108 -0.87 14.97 8.87
C LYS A 108 -1.94 14.00 8.35
N THR A 109 -2.71 13.37 9.24
CA THR A 109 -3.80 12.46 8.85
C THR A 109 -4.89 13.21 8.08
N VAL A 110 -5.22 14.43 8.49
CA VAL A 110 -6.16 15.30 7.77
C VAL A 110 -5.64 15.60 6.36
N LEU A 111 -4.37 15.98 6.23
CA LEU A 111 -3.69 16.22 4.96
C LEU A 111 -3.74 14.97 4.05
N GLN A 112 -3.37 13.80 4.58
CA GLN A 112 -3.34 12.52 3.86
C GLN A 112 -4.73 11.93 3.56
N SER A 113 -5.80 12.44 4.16
CA SER A 113 -7.17 11.97 3.89
C SER A 113 -7.95 12.93 2.99
N ALA A 114 -7.90 14.24 3.28
CA ALA A 114 -8.68 15.25 2.58
C ALA A 114 -8.20 15.45 1.14
N PHE A 115 -6.88 15.58 0.93
CA PHE A 115 -6.32 15.80 -0.41
C PHE A 115 -6.49 14.58 -1.32
N PRO A 116 -6.13 13.34 -0.90
CA PRO A 116 -6.42 12.16 -1.69
C PRO A 116 -7.90 11.93 -1.96
N ALA A 117 -8.80 12.22 -1.01
CA ALA A 117 -10.23 12.10 -1.25
C ALA A 117 -10.71 13.05 -2.37
N PHE A 118 -10.13 14.24 -2.46
CA PHE A 118 -10.40 15.15 -3.58
C PHE A 118 -9.78 14.63 -4.89
N LEU A 119 -8.48 14.29 -4.87
CA LEU A 119 -7.73 13.83 -6.03
C LEU A 119 -8.26 12.53 -6.63
N ILE A 120 -8.66 11.56 -5.81
CA ILE A 120 -9.13 10.25 -6.26
C ILE A 120 -10.43 10.35 -7.07
N MET A 121 -11.25 11.38 -6.85
CA MET A 121 -12.42 11.64 -7.70
C MET A 121 -11.98 11.94 -9.14
N PHE A 122 -10.97 12.80 -9.31
CA PHE A 122 -10.42 13.12 -10.63
C PHE A 122 -9.67 11.93 -11.22
N ILE A 123 -8.73 11.34 -10.48
CA ILE A 123 -7.93 10.19 -10.94
C ILE A 123 -8.84 9.02 -11.30
N GLY A 124 -9.85 8.71 -10.49
CA GLY A 124 -10.81 7.63 -10.76
C GLY A 124 -11.60 7.89 -12.04
N SER A 125 -12.19 9.09 -12.18
CA SER A 125 -12.94 9.45 -13.39
C SER A 125 -12.08 9.46 -14.66
N TRP A 126 -10.82 9.91 -14.54
CA TRP A 126 -9.84 9.92 -15.62
C TRP A 126 -9.40 8.50 -15.99
N SER A 127 -9.04 7.69 -15.00
CA SER A 127 -8.59 6.31 -15.21
C SER A 127 -9.67 5.45 -15.86
N ASP A 128 -10.93 5.61 -15.46
CA ASP A 128 -12.05 4.86 -16.04
C ASP A 128 -12.31 5.23 -17.51
N ARG A 129 -12.12 6.50 -17.86
CA ARG A 129 -12.32 6.99 -19.23
C ARG A 129 -11.17 6.62 -20.16
N TRP A 130 -9.96 6.93 -19.74
CA TRP A 130 -8.77 6.74 -20.55
C TRP A 130 -8.36 5.27 -20.61
N GLY A 131 -8.93 4.43 -19.74
CA GLY A 131 -8.58 3.01 -19.64
C GLY A 131 -7.15 2.78 -19.12
N LYS A 132 -6.45 3.85 -18.72
CA LYS A 132 -5.06 3.79 -18.28
C LYS A 132 -5.00 3.57 -16.77
N ARG A 133 -4.61 2.35 -16.38
CA ARG A 133 -4.43 1.98 -14.97
C ARG A 133 -2.98 2.12 -14.49
N LYS A 134 -2.02 1.94 -15.41
CA LYS A 134 -0.58 2.01 -15.11
C LYS A 134 -0.14 3.35 -14.49
N PRO A 135 -0.53 4.53 -15.02
CA PRO A 135 -0.16 5.80 -14.41
C PRO A 135 -0.69 5.97 -12.98
N CYS A 136 -1.86 5.39 -12.69
CA CYS A 136 -2.46 5.42 -11.35
C CYS A 136 -1.70 4.58 -10.33
N MET A 137 -0.94 3.56 -10.76
CA MET A 137 -0.08 2.75 -9.88
C MET A 137 1.32 3.34 -9.75
N ILE A 138 1.88 3.91 -10.82
CA ILE A 138 3.23 4.51 -10.80
C ILE A 138 3.26 5.82 -10.00
N LEU A 139 2.21 6.64 -10.08
CA LEU A 139 2.17 7.95 -9.41
C LEU A 139 2.31 7.85 -7.88
N PRO A 140 1.59 6.97 -7.16
CA PRO A 140 1.82 6.74 -5.72
C PRO A 140 3.22 6.25 -5.38
N ILE A 141 3.83 5.38 -6.20
CA ILE A 141 5.19 4.88 -5.98
C ILE A 141 6.19 6.04 -6.08
N LEU A 142 6.03 6.94 -7.05
CA LEU A 142 6.84 8.15 -7.16
C LEU A 142 6.67 9.08 -5.96
N GLY A 143 5.44 9.21 -5.46
CA GLY A 143 5.15 10.00 -4.25
C GLY A 143 5.87 9.45 -3.03
N GLU A 144 5.78 8.15 -2.78
CA GLU A 144 6.47 7.49 -1.68
C GLU A 144 8.01 7.54 -1.83
N PHE A 145 8.52 7.42 -3.05
CA PHE A 145 9.94 7.59 -3.31
C PHE A 145 10.41 9.03 -2.97
N ALA A 146 9.65 10.04 -3.40
CA ALA A 146 9.93 11.43 -3.04
C ALA A 146 9.85 11.68 -1.52
N THR A 147 8.89 11.05 -0.83
CA THR A 147 8.82 11.06 0.63
C THR A 147 10.10 10.55 1.25
N VAL A 148 10.59 9.37 0.84
CA VAL A 148 11.80 8.78 1.41
C VAL A 148 13.05 9.63 1.14
N LEU A 149 13.15 10.26 -0.03
CA LEU A 149 14.22 11.24 -0.30
C LEU A 149 14.11 12.47 0.61
N GLY A 150 12.90 12.98 0.84
CA GLY A 150 12.65 14.06 1.78
C GLY A 150 13.01 13.68 3.22
N LEU A 151 12.75 12.44 3.63
CA LEU A 151 13.12 11.91 4.94
C LEU A 151 14.64 11.75 5.09
N LEU A 152 15.34 11.30 4.05
CA LEU A 152 16.81 11.28 4.00
C LEU A 152 17.39 12.69 4.19
N LEU A 153 16.84 13.68 3.48
CA LEU A 153 17.25 15.08 3.63
C LEU A 153 17.02 15.61 5.04
N ASN A 154 15.88 15.26 5.66
CA ASN A 154 15.57 15.62 7.04
C ASN A 154 16.47 14.93 8.06
N THR A 155 16.94 13.73 7.75
CA THR A 155 17.91 13.00 8.58
C THR A 155 19.30 13.64 8.46
N TYR A 156 19.66 14.13 7.27
CA TYR A 156 20.91 14.88 7.05
C TYR A 156 20.92 16.21 7.79
N PHE A 157 19.87 17.01 7.66
CA PHE A 157 19.67 18.26 8.41
C PHE A 157 18.88 18.00 9.69
N PHE A 158 19.44 17.17 10.57
CA PHE A 158 18.72 16.69 11.74
C PHE A 158 18.39 17.82 12.73
N TYR A 159 19.35 18.69 13.02
CA TYR A 159 19.22 19.75 14.05
C TYR A 159 18.65 21.05 13.49
N GLU A 160 18.77 21.26 12.18
CA GLU A 160 18.34 22.48 11.50
C GLU A 160 16.87 22.44 11.10
N LEU A 161 16.33 21.24 10.83
CA LEU A 161 14.94 21.06 10.41
C LEU A 161 14.08 20.52 11.54
N PRO A 162 12.99 21.22 11.91
CA PRO A 162 12.10 20.79 12.98
C PRO A 162 11.22 19.61 12.55
N MET A 163 10.59 18.97 13.52
CA MET A 163 9.78 17.77 13.31
C MET A 163 8.61 17.98 12.33
N GLU A 164 8.07 19.19 12.25
CA GLU A 164 6.98 19.59 11.36
C GLU A 164 7.35 19.42 9.88
N VAL A 165 8.61 19.62 9.52
CA VAL A 165 9.08 19.42 8.14
C VAL A 165 9.04 17.95 7.76
N VAL A 166 9.34 17.05 8.71
CA VAL A 166 9.19 15.60 8.51
C VAL A 166 7.72 15.26 8.27
N GLY A 167 6.82 15.78 9.12
CA GLY A 167 5.37 15.61 8.95
C GLY A 167 4.86 16.12 7.61
N LEU A 168 5.41 17.23 7.11
CA LEU A 168 5.04 17.81 5.83
C LEU A 168 5.53 16.95 4.66
N MET A 169 6.81 16.51 4.67
CA MET A 169 7.34 15.65 3.61
C MET A 169 6.59 14.31 3.57
N GLU A 170 6.30 13.72 4.73
CA GLU A 170 5.57 12.47 4.84
C GLU A 170 4.08 12.61 4.48
N GLY A 171 3.49 13.78 4.74
CA GLY A 171 2.08 14.06 4.44
C GLY A 171 1.85 14.46 2.99
N LEU A 172 2.67 15.39 2.47
CA LEU A 172 2.43 16.12 1.23
C LEU A 172 2.59 15.26 -0.02
N PHE A 173 3.72 14.55 -0.16
CA PHE A 173 3.96 13.76 -1.39
C PHE A 173 2.95 12.62 -1.57
N PRO A 174 2.60 11.83 -0.53
CA PRO A 174 1.55 10.82 -0.66
C PRO A 174 0.17 11.46 -0.85
N ALA A 175 -0.08 12.63 -0.25
CA ALA A 175 -1.33 13.35 -0.45
C ALA A 175 -1.53 13.80 -1.91
N LEU A 176 -0.48 14.35 -2.54
CA LEU A 176 -0.52 14.84 -3.93
C LEU A 176 -0.58 13.71 -4.96
N THR A 177 0.01 12.56 -4.65
CA THR A 177 0.02 11.39 -5.53
C THR A 177 -1.14 10.43 -5.28
N GLY A 178 -1.94 10.71 -4.24
CA GLY A 178 -3.11 9.93 -3.85
C GLY A 178 -2.80 8.68 -3.00
N GLY A 179 -1.52 8.41 -2.74
CA GLY A 179 -1.01 7.42 -1.77
C GLY A 179 -1.61 6.02 -1.91
N TRP A 180 -1.79 5.38 -0.76
CA TRP A 180 -2.30 4.01 -0.67
C TRP A 180 -3.68 3.84 -1.34
N PHE A 181 -4.56 4.84 -1.23
CA PHE A 181 -5.90 4.77 -1.82
C PHE A 181 -5.86 4.69 -3.35
N THR A 182 -5.02 5.50 -3.99
CA THR A 182 -4.89 5.51 -5.45
C THR A 182 -4.19 4.26 -5.96
N MET A 183 -3.19 3.76 -5.21
CA MET A 183 -2.52 2.50 -5.51
C MET A 183 -3.52 1.32 -5.50
N PHE A 184 -4.33 1.19 -4.45
CA PHE A 184 -5.33 0.13 -4.35
C PHE A 184 -6.43 0.26 -5.40
N MET A 185 -6.91 1.47 -5.66
CA MET A 185 -7.86 1.71 -6.74
C MET A 185 -7.28 1.25 -8.09
N GLY A 186 -6.07 1.69 -8.42
CA GLY A 186 -5.40 1.32 -9.67
C GLY A 186 -5.20 -0.20 -9.80
N ALA A 187 -4.75 -0.85 -8.73
CA ALA A 187 -4.50 -2.29 -8.73
C ALA A 187 -5.80 -3.11 -8.85
N PHE A 188 -6.84 -2.80 -8.06
CA PHE A 188 -8.12 -3.51 -8.15
C PHE A 188 -8.82 -3.29 -9.49
N SER A 189 -8.76 -2.07 -10.04
CA SER A 189 -9.29 -1.78 -11.36
C SER A 189 -8.52 -2.52 -12.45
N TYR A 190 -7.19 -2.60 -12.36
CA TYR A 190 -6.36 -3.35 -13.30
C TYR A 190 -6.69 -4.85 -13.26
N ILE A 191 -6.81 -5.45 -12.07
CA ILE A 191 -7.22 -6.86 -11.92
C ILE A 191 -8.57 -7.08 -12.58
N GLY A 192 -9.52 -6.16 -12.37
CA GLY A 192 -10.82 -6.18 -13.02
C GLY A 192 -10.74 -6.22 -14.55
N ASP A 193 -9.80 -5.47 -15.13
CA ASP A 193 -9.60 -5.36 -16.58
C ASP A 193 -8.88 -6.58 -17.19
N VAL A 194 -7.93 -7.21 -16.48
CA VAL A 194 -7.10 -8.32 -17.04
C VAL A 194 -7.58 -9.72 -16.66
N THR A 195 -8.48 -9.87 -15.68
CA THR A 195 -8.97 -11.18 -15.22
C THR A 195 -10.38 -11.51 -15.70
N THR A 196 -10.63 -12.80 -15.91
CA THR A 196 -11.99 -13.35 -16.11
C THR A 196 -12.77 -13.35 -14.79
N VAL A 197 -14.10 -13.46 -14.87
CA VAL A 197 -15.02 -13.39 -13.70
C VAL A 197 -14.71 -14.48 -12.68
N GLU A 198 -14.29 -15.65 -13.15
CA GLU A 198 -13.99 -16.83 -12.33
C GLU A 198 -12.71 -16.63 -11.51
N MET A 199 -11.67 -16.04 -12.13
CA MET A 199 -10.35 -15.88 -11.50
C MET A 199 -10.21 -14.56 -10.72
N ARG A 200 -11.10 -13.59 -10.96
CA ARG A 200 -11.06 -12.25 -10.35
C ARG A 200 -11.07 -12.32 -8.82
N THR A 201 -11.98 -13.09 -8.24
CA THR A 201 -12.10 -13.23 -6.77
C THR A 201 -10.84 -13.83 -6.17
N LEU A 202 -10.24 -14.82 -6.84
CA LEU A 202 -9.01 -15.47 -6.38
C LEU A 202 -7.82 -14.50 -6.39
N ARG A 203 -7.63 -13.73 -7.47
CA ARG A 203 -6.54 -12.74 -7.54
C ARG A 203 -6.69 -11.63 -6.51
N ILE A 204 -7.92 -11.13 -6.30
CA ILE A 204 -8.20 -10.17 -5.23
C ILE A 204 -7.87 -10.76 -3.86
N GLY A 205 -8.19 -12.04 -3.63
CA GLY A 205 -7.81 -12.76 -2.42
C GLY A 205 -6.28 -12.82 -2.22
N ILE A 206 -5.52 -13.17 -3.26
CA ILE A 206 -4.05 -13.20 -3.22
C ILE A 206 -3.49 -11.81 -2.88
N VAL A 207 -3.99 -10.76 -3.53
CA VAL A 207 -3.59 -9.39 -3.23
C VAL A 207 -3.82 -9.06 -1.76
N ASN A 208 -4.98 -9.40 -1.21
CA ASN A 208 -5.29 -9.15 0.20
C ASN A 208 -4.34 -9.92 1.14
N VAL A 209 -3.97 -11.16 0.80
CA VAL A 209 -2.99 -11.94 1.55
C VAL A 209 -1.61 -11.27 1.51
N ILE A 210 -1.15 -10.80 0.35
CA ILE A 210 0.13 -10.08 0.21
C ILE A 210 0.12 -8.79 1.03
N CYS A 211 -0.98 -8.04 1.02
CA CYS A 211 -1.12 -6.84 1.82
C CYS A 211 -1.06 -7.16 3.33
N SER A 212 -1.79 -8.19 3.74
CA SER A 212 -1.86 -8.64 5.13
C SER A 212 -0.52 -9.16 5.65
N LEU A 213 0.24 -9.89 4.82
CA LEU A 213 1.57 -10.41 5.18
C LEU A 213 2.68 -9.36 5.02
N GLY A 214 2.55 -8.43 4.07
CA GLY A 214 3.54 -7.39 3.80
C GLY A 214 3.72 -6.42 4.97
N ILE A 215 2.63 -6.11 5.69
CA ILE A 215 2.68 -5.24 6.87
C ILE A 215 3.54 -5.81 8.00
N PRO A 216 3.28 -7.01 8.55
CA PRO A 216 4.10 -7.58 9.62
C PRO A 216 5.53 -7.86 9.16
N ILE A 217 5.75 -8.26 7.91
CA ILE A 217 7.10 -8.43 7.35
C ILE A 217 7.85 -7.09 7.36
N GLY A 218 7.22 -6.01 6.88
CA GLY A 218 7.80 -4.67 6.90
C GLY A 218 8.13 -4.19 8.31
N LEU A 219 7.22 -4.38 9.27
CA LEU A 219 7.43 -4.02 10.68
C LEU A 219 8.56 -4.82 11.33
N ALA A 220 8.55 -6.15 11.15
CA ALA A 220 9.56 -7.03 11.71
C ALA A 220 10.96 -6.72 11.18
N LEU A 221 11.08 -6.49 9.87
CA LEU A 221 12.35 -6.11 9.25
C LEU A 221 12.80 -4.72 9.73
N SER A 222 11.87 -3.78 9.90
CA SER A 222 12.17 -2.39 10.28
C SER A 222 12.79 -2.30 11.66
N GLY A 223 12.23 -2.99 12.66
CA GLY A 223 12.77 -2.95 14.02
C GLY A 223 14.20 -3.49 14.11
N VAL A 224 14.51 -4.57 13.38
CA VAL A 224 15.85 -5.18 13.36
C VAL A 224 16.85 -4.30 12.62
N MET A 225 16.47 -3.78 11.45
CA MET A 225 17.35 -2.94 10.63
C MET A 225 17.60 -1.60 11.29
N TYR A 226 16.58 -0.95 11.87
CA TYR A 226 16.73 0.31 12.60
C TYR A 226 17.85 0.22 13.66
N LYS A 227 17.87 -0.86 14.45
CA LYS A 227 18.92 -1.07 15.47
C LYS A 227 20.33 -1.31 14.89
N LYS A 228 20.45 -1.81 13.65
CA LYS A 228 21.76 -2.18 13.05
C LYS A 228 22.35 -1.09 12.15
N ILE A 229 21.52 -0.44 11.33
CA ILE A 229 21.96 0.46 10.26
C ILE A 229 21.45 1.91 10.43
N GLY A 230 20.67 2.17 11.50
CA GLY A 230 20.14 3.49 11.81
C GLY A 230 19.16 4.04 10.77
N PHE A 231 18.81 5.32 10.91
CA PHE A 231 17.84 6.01 10.03
C PHE A 231 18.28 6.01 8.56
N TYR A 232 19.55 6.35 8.27
CA TYR A 232 20.07 6.42 6.91
C TYR A 232 19.98 5.09 6.17
N GLY A 233 20.32 3.99 6.85
CA GLY A 233 20.26 2.66 6.26
C GLY A 233 18.84 2.24 5.92
N VAL A 234 17.88 2.50 6.82
CA VAL A 234 16.47 2.18 6.61
C VAL A 234 15.91 2.97 5.42
N PHE A 235 16.06 4.29 5.40
CA PHE A 235 15.52 5.11 4.31
C PHE A 235 16.20 4.84 2.97
N SER A 236 17.53 4.63 2.94
CA SER A 236 18.24 4.28 1.70
C SER A 236 17.77 2.93 1.14
N THR A 237 17.55 1.95 2.02
CA THR A 237 17.03 0.63 1.60
C THR A 237 15.61 0.75 1.04
N SER A 238 14.72 1.53 1.68
CA SER A 238 13.39 1.81 1.13
C SER A 238 13.46 2.50 -0.24
N ALA A 239 14.36 3.46 -0.42
CA ALA A 239 14.53 4.16 -1.70
C ALA A 239 14.92 3.18 -2.82
N VAL A 240 15.85 2.27 -2.55
CA VAL A 240 16.25 1.22 -3.51
C VAL A 240 15.08 0.29 -3.84
N MET A 241 14.31 -0.15 -2.84
CA MET A 241 13.12 -0.98 -3.07
C MET A 241 12.07 -0.26 -3.93
N TYR A 242 11.87 1.05 -3.75
CA TYR A 242 10.98 1.83 -4.60
C TYR A 242 11.50 2.00 -6.02
N ILE A 243 12.82 2.11 -6.24
CA ILE A 243 13.41 2.09 -7.59
C ILE A 243 13.11 0.76 -8.27
N PHE A 244 13.25 -0.36 -7.57
CA PHE A 244 12.85 -1.68 -8.09
C PHE A 244 11.35 -1.76 -8.38
N ALA A 245 10.50 -1.18 -7.52
CA ALA A 245 9.06 -1.10 -7.75
C ALA A 245 8.72 -0.29 -9.01
N LEU A 246 9.38 0.86 -9.22
CA LEU A 246 9.21 1.68 -10.42
C LEU A 246 9.67 0.94 -11.67
N TYR A 247 10.84 0.29 -11.61
CA TYR A 247 11.36 -0.50 -12.72
C TYR A 247 10.37 -1.62 -13.09
N TYR A 248 9.95 -2.43 -12.12
CA TYR A 248 8.98 -3.50 -12.32
C TYR A 248 7.64 -2.98 -12.85
N GLY A 249 7.12 -1.89 -12.27
CA GLY A 249 5.87 -1.27 -12.70
C GLY A 249 5.94 -0.73 -14.14
N ILE A 250 7.11 -0.26 -14.60
CA ILE A 250 7.29 0.24 -15.95
C ILE A 250 7.46 -0.91 -16.96
N THR A 251 8.24 -1.95 -16.63
CA THR A 251 8.56 -3.03 -17.58
C THR A 251 7.51 -4.13 -17.63
N SER A 252 6.94 -4.51 -16.48
CA SER A 252 6.13 -5.73 -16.35
C SER A 252 4.63 -5.48 -16.37
N ILE A 253 4.18 -4.24 -16.12
CA ILE A 253 2.76 -3.89 -16.24
C ILE A 253 2.47 -3.40 -17.65
N GLU A 254 1.78 -4.23 -18.41
CA GLU A 254 1.24 -3.89 -19.72
C GLU A 254 -0.13 -3.23 -19.57
N GLU A 255 -0.41 -2.16 -20.32
CA GLU A 255 -1.75 -1.56 -20.32
C GLU A 255 -2.72 -2.46 -21.09
N ALA A 256 -3.85 -2.80 -20.47
CA ALA A 256 -4.94 -3.50 -21.14
C ALA A 256 -5.44 -2.64 -22.32
N LYS A 257 -5.33 -3.15 -23.55
CA LYS A 257 -5.77 -2.44 -24.75
C LYS A 257 -7.28 -2.26 -24.71
N ARG A 258 -7.75 -1.01 -24.58
CA ARG A 258 -9.16 -0.65 -24.75
C ARG A 258 -9.37 0.01 -26.10
N THR A 259 -10.40 -0.41 -26.81
CA THR A 259 -10.76 0.07 -28.16
C THR A 259 -11.43 1.45 -28.13
N ASP A 260 -11.96 1.86 -26.97
CA ASP A 260 -12.85 3.04 -26.83
C ASP A 260 -12.18 4.22 -26.11
N VAL A 261 -10.88 4.46 -26.36
CA VAL A 261 -10.15 5.56 -25.72
C VAL A 261 -10.48 6.91 -26.38
N PRO A 262 -10.74 7.98 -25.61
CA PRO A 262 -10.97 9.31 -26.18
C PRO A 262 -9.70 9.87 -26.81
N THR A 263 -9.85 10.60 -27.92
CA THR A 263 -8.76 11.34 -28.57
C THR A 263 -8.59 12.70 -27.90
N LEU A 264 -7.37 13.04 -27.49
CA LEU A 264 -7.02 14.33 -26.91
C LEU A 264 -6.86 15.37 -28.03
N GLU A 265 -7.48 16.53 -27.89
CA GLU A 265 -7.23 17.68 -28.77
C GLU A 265 -5.77 18.17 -28.62
N ASN A 266 -5.09 18.47 -29.73
CA ASN A 266 -3.71 18.99 -29.77
C ASN A 266 -3.64 20.44 -29.26
N LYS A 267 -3.76 20.65 -27.95
CA LYS A 267 -3.53 21.95 -27.28
C LYS A 267 -2.54 21.79 -26.11
N PRO A 268 -1.65 22.77 -25.86
CA PRO A 268 -0.82 22.74 -24.66
C PRO A 268 -1.72 22.74 -23.40
N PHE A 269 -1.36 21.95 -22.40
CA PHE A 269 -2.16 21.71 -21.18
C PHE A 269 -3.56 21.07 -21.38
N ALA A 270 -3.90 20.58 -22.59
CA ALA A 270 -5.16 19.87 -22.81
C ALA A 270 -5.36 18.69 -21.84
N PHE A 271 -4.27 18.00 -21.51
CA PHE A 271 -4.27 16.91 -20.54
C PHE A 271 -4.67 17.35 -19.12
N VAL A 272 -4.06 18.42 -18.61
CA VAL A 272 -4.36 18.93 -17.25
C VAL A 272 -5.76 19.52 -17.20
N ARG A 273 -6.18 20.20 -18.27
CA ARG A 273 -7.53 20.76 -18.38
C ARG A 273 -8.60 19.67 -18.46
N ASP A 274 -8.37 18.58 -19.20
CA ASP A 274 -9.28 17.43 -19.24
C ASP A 274 -9.28 16.66 -17.92
N PHE A 275 -8.11 16.52 -17.28
CA PHE A 275 -7.97 15.85 -15.98
C PHE A 275 -8.74 16.58 -14.87
N PHE A 276 -8.70 17.92 -14.83
CA PHE A 276 -9.42 18.74 -13.85
C PHE A 276 -10.81 19.22 -14.32
N ASP A 277 -11.37 18.67 -15.41
CA ASP A 277 -12.69 19.11 -15.87
C ASP A 277 -13.82 18.53 -14.99
N ILE A 278 -14.41 19.42 -14.20
CA ILE A 278 -15.51 19.15 -13.26
C ILE A 278 -16.74 18.56 -13.97
N LYS A 279 -16.94 18.82 -15.27
CA LYS A 279 -18.05 18.23 -16.05
C LYS A 279 -18.00 16.70 -16.03
N HIS A 280 -16.79 16.14 -16.02
CA HIS A 280 -16.56 14.70 -16.02
C HIS A 280 -16.93 14.09 -14.66
N LEU A 281 -16.57 14.76 -13.58
CA LEU A 281 -17.02 14.40 -12.24
C LEU A 281 -18.54 14.46 -12.13
N LEU A 282 -19.16 15.55 -12.57
CA LEU A 282 -20.61 15.73 -12.54
C LEU A 282 -21.34 14.66 -13.34
N HIS A 283 -20.78 14.19 -14.46
CA HIS A 283 -21.36 13.09 -15.22
C HIS A 283 -21.28 11.76 -14.45
N THR A 284 -20.13 11.45 -13.85
CA THR A 284 -19.97 10.25 -13.00
C THR A 284 -20.90 10.29 -11.78
N PHE A 285 -21.00 11.43 -11.10
CA PHE A 285 -21.94 11.64 -10.00
C PHE A 285 -23.39 11.50 -10.47
N ARG A 286 -23.76 12.10 -11.60
CA ARG A 286 -25.11 11.97 -12.17
C ARG A 286 -25.44 10.52 -12.50
N VAL A 287 -24.50 9.73 -13.00
CA VAL A 287 -24.67 8.30 -13.26
C VAL A 287 -24.84 7.52 -11.95
N ALA A 288 -24.06 7.83 -10.91
CA ALA A 288 -24.17 7.20 -9.60
C ALA A 288 -25.55 7.43 -8.95
N PHE A 289 -26.14 8.62 -9.14
CA PHE A 289 -27.44 8.98 -8.60
C PHE A 289 -28.62 8.80 -9.59
N LYS A 290 -28.37 8.33 -10.81
CA LYS A 290 -29.42 8.08 -11.80
C LYS A 290 -30.36 6.99 -11.29
N LYS A 291 -31.67 7.21 -11.43
CA LYS A 291 -32.67 6.14 -11.23
C LYS A 291 -32.46 5.11 -12.36
N GLY A 292 -31.78 4.01 -12.05
CA GLY A 292 -31.61 2.87 -12.94
C GLY A 292 -32.60 1.75 -12.65
N GLU A 293 -32.80 0.87 -13.63
CA GLU A 293 -33.57 -0.38 -13.45
C GLU A 293 -32.98 -1.23 -12.30
N ASN A 294 -33.82 -2.08 -11.71
CA ASN A 294 -33.44 -3.01 -10.63
C ASN A 294 -32.97 -2.35 -9.30
N LYS A 295 -33.61 -1.26 -8.88
CA LYS A 295 -33.37 -0.57 -7.58
C LYS A 295 -31.88 -0.22 -7.34
N ARG A 296 -31.10 0.03 -8.41
CA ARG A 296 -29.64 0.27 -8.37
C ARG A 296 -29.23 1.32 -7.35
N ARG A 297 -29.95 2.44 -7.25
CA ARG A 297 -29.68 3.50 -6.26
C ARG A 297 -29.72 3.01 -4.81
N LYS A 298 -30.68 2.13 -4.46
CA LYS A 298 -30.76 1.56 -3.10
C LYS A 298 -29.58 0.62 -2.83
N LYS A 299 -29.18 -0.18 -3.83
CA LYS A 299 -28.01 -1.08 -3.72
C LYS A 299 -26.71 -0.29 -3.53
N VAL A 300 -26.50 0.79 -4.28
CA VAL A 300 -25.32 1.66 -4.15
C VAL A 300 -25.29 2.36 -2.78
N LEU A 301 -26.42 2.91 -2.31
CA LEU A 301 -26.51 3.52 -0.98
C LEU A 301 -26.27 2.51 0.14
N LEU A 302 -26.83 1.30 0.02
CA LEU A 302 -26.61 0.23 0.99
C LEU A 302 -25.15 -0.22 1.00
N LEU A 303 -24.51 -0.36 -0.16
CA LEU A 303 -23.08 -0.68 -0.26
C LEU A 303 -22.20 0.40 0.39
N MET A 304 -22.47 1.68 0.13
CA MET A 304 -21.76 2.80 0.77
C MET A 304 -21.89 2.74 2.30
N LEU A 305 -23.08 2.46 2.82
CA LEU A 305 -23.33 2.31 4.26
C LEU A 305 -22.56 1.12 4.85
N VAL A 306 -22.61 -0.04 4.19
CA VAL A 306 -21.86 -1.23 4.62
C VAL A 306 -20.36 -0.95 4.66
N VAL A 307 -19.82 -0.30 3.63
CA VAL A 307 -18.41 0.10 3.58
C VAL A 307 -18.06 1.02 4.74
N MET A 308 -18.88 2.01 5.06
CA MET A 308 -18.66 2.90 6.21
C MET A 308 -18.66 2.14 7.55
N VAL A 309 -19.62 1.23 7.75
CA VAL A 309 -19.75 0.44 8.98
C VAL A 309 -18.63 -0.59 9.14
N VAL A 310 -18.10 -1.15 8.04
CA VAL A 310 -17.01 -2.14 8.09
C VAL A 310 -15.65 -1.45 8.20
N ILE A 311 -15.38 -0.46 7.35
CA ILE A 311 -14.05 0.17 7.26
C ILE A 311 -13.80 1.16 8.40
N GLY A 312 -14.84 1.85 8.88
CA GLY A 312 -14.72 2.84 9.97
C GLY A 312 -14.10 2.25 11.25
N PRO A 313 -14.67 1.17 11.81
CA PRO A 313 -14.11 0.49 12.98
C PRO A 313 -12.73 -0.11 12.72
N MET A 314 -12.44 -0.58 11.50
CA MET A 314 -11.13 -1.11 11.16
C MET A 314 -10.05 -0.01 11.21
N HIS A 315 -10.31 1.18 10.66
CA HIS A 315 -9.38 2.30 10.78
C HIS A 315 -9.16 2.72 12.23
N GLY A 316 -10.24 2.77 13.03
CA GLY A 316 -10.15 3.03 14.47
C GLY A 316 -9.26 2.02 15.18
N LYS A 317 -9.46 0.71 14.93
CA LYS A 317 -8.64 -0.37 15.49
C LYS A 317 -7.19 -0.35 15.02
N PHE A 318 -6.91 0.03 13.78
CA PHE A 318 -5.53 0.14 13.27
C PHE A 318 -4.76 1.29 13.94
N ILE A 319 -5.41 2.44 14.13
CA ILE A 319 -4.82 3.60 14.82
C ILE A 319 -4.57 3.25 16.29
N THR A 320 -5.56 2.67 16.97
CA THR A 320 -5.37 2.24 18.36
C THR A 320 -4.35 1.11 18.46
N SER A 321 -4.33 0.13 17.55
CA SER A 321 -3.36 -0.96 17.59
C SER A 321 -1.92 -0.50 17.34
N LYS A 322 -1.68 0.51 16.49
CA LYS A 322 -0.35 1.14 16.38
C LYS A 322 0.06 1.80 17.70
N ASN A 323 -0.88 2.49 18.34
CA ASN A 323 -0.65 3.08 19.66
C ASN A 323 -0.43 1.99 20.72
N TYR A 324 -1.19 0.89 20.71
CA TYR A 324 -1.06 -0.23 21.64
C TYR A 324 0.22 -1.04 21.43
N VAL A 325 0.64 -1.29 20.19
CA VAL A 325 1.94 -1.93 19.92
C VAL A 325 3.07 -1.04 20.42
N ASN A 326 2.96 0.28 20.25
CA ASN A 326 3.90 1.22 20.85
C ASN A 326 3.86 1.20 22.39
N TYR A 327 2.67 1.17 23.00
CA TYR A 327 2.48 1.03 24.46
C TYR A 327 3.01 -0.30 25.01
N PHE A 328 2.78 -1.42 24.31
CA PHE A 328 3.24 -2.74 24.73
C PHE A 328 4.75 -2.91 24.52
N SER A 329 5.30 -2.28 23.48
CA SER A 329 6.75 -2.09 23.34
C SER A 329 7.34 -1.13 24.38
N MET A 330 6.54 -0.28 25.02
CA MET A 330 6.95 0.59 26.13
C MET A 330 6.83 -0.11 27.50
N SER A 331 6.13 -1.25 27.58
CA SER A 331 5.89 -1.98 28.84
C SER A 331 6.75 -3.25 29.00
N VAL A 332 7.63 -3.56 28.05
CA VAL A 332 8.59 -4.68 28.06
C VAL A 332 9.98 -4.16 27.74
#